data_AF-A0A9E2KDF2-F1
#
_entry.id   AF-A0A9E2KDF2-F1
#
_cell.length_a   1.000
_cell.length_b   1.000
_cell.length_c   1.000
_cell.angle_alpha   90.00
_cell.angle_beta   90.00
_cell.angle_gamma   90.00
#
_symmetry.space_group_name_H-M   'P 1'
#
loop_
_entity.id
_entity.type
_entity.pdbx_description
1 polymer ?
#
loop_
_entity_poly.entity_id
_entity_poly.type
_entity_poly.pdbx_seq_one_letter_code
_entity_poly.pdbx_strand_id
1 'polypeptide(L)'
;MKSKIILGTILSFSLFLLGLMSYSCSPNNKIPSENINAVLSILEDDVSGIAWSNQSTVNLNSLSASNSQGIEFTSSGVVITDGGNYIFSGTLKNGSITVNTDEVVNLTLNKASITNPSGPALYIKNAAQTYVTLISNTKNFLVDGKDHSNPETAGAIYTNAPIIFQGGGSLDITSISFNGISSHAPIIMNNCALTINGVTTQKELD
;
A
#
# COMPACT_ATOMS: atom_id res chain seq x y z
N MET A 1 -31.80 -56.51 -8.72
CA MET A 1 -32.45 -55.21 -8.38
C MET A 1 -31.94 -54.81 -6.99
N LYS A 2 -31.26 -53.71 -6.70
CA LYS A 2 -30.83 -52.48 -7.39
C LYS A 2 -29.50 -52.03 -6.72
N SER A 3 -28.58 -51.44 -7.47
CA SER A 3 -27.39 -50.76 -6.93
C SER A 3 -27.74 -49.41 -6.30
N LYS A 4 -26.89 -48.91 -5.38
CA LYS A 4 -26.59 -47.49 -5.08
C LYS A 4 -25.21 -47.46 -4.40
N ILE A 5 -24.09 -47.22 -5.08
CA ILE A 5 -23.49 -45.93 -5.51
C ILE A 5 -23.35 -44.91 -4.36
N ILE A 6 -22.14 -44.89 -3.80
CA ILE A 6 -21.23 -43.78 -3.45
C ILE A 6 -21.84 -42.38 -3.21
N LEU A 7 -21.43 -41.72 -2.13
CA LEU A 7 -21.07 -40.29 -2.20
C LEU A 7 -20.02 -39.92 -1.13
N GLY A 8 -18.74 -40.01 -1.51
CA GLY A 8 -17.71 -39.24 -0.84
C GLY A 8 -17.89 -37.76 -1.19
N THR A 9 -17.78 -36.89 -0.19
CA THR A 9 -17.56 -35.46 -0.44
C THR A 9 -16.24 -35.09 0.20
N ILE A 10 -15.28 -34.85 -0.69
CA ILE A 10 -14.00 -34.23 -0.42
C ILE A 10 -14.31 -32.84 0.11
N LEU A 11 -13.82 -32.53 1.31
CA LEU A 11 -13.76 -31.16 1.81
C LEU A 11 -12.71 -30.42 0.98
N SER A 12 -13.06 -30.07 -0.26
CA SER A 12 -12.27 -29.11 -1.03
C SER A 12 -12.55 -27.76 -0.37
N PHE A 13 -11.64 -27.33 0.51
CA PHE A 13 -11.49 -25.92 0.78
C PHE A 13 -11.18 -25.28 -0.57
N SER A 14 -12.24 -24.78 -1.19
CA SER A 14 -12.21 -24.00 -2.41
C SER A 14 -11.11 -22.97 -2.21
N LEU A 15 -10.04 -23.11 -2.99
CA LEU A 15 -9.12 -22.02 -3.22
C LEU A 15 -10.00 -20.93 -3.83
N PHE A 16 -10.48 -20.03 -2.99
CA PHE A 16 -11.27 -18.89 -3.39
C PHE A 16 -10.40 -18.20 -4.43
N LEU A 17 -10.76 -18.40 -5.69
CA LEU A 17 -10.12 -17.76 -6.81
C LEU A 17 -10.57 -16.30 -6.72
N LEU A 18 -10.00 -15.57 -5.76
CA LEU A 18 -10.06 -14.12 -5.68
C LEU A 18 -9.68 -13.67 -7.09
N GLY A 19 -10.65 -13.06 -7.78
CA GLY A 19 -10.46 -12.61 -9.15
C GLY A 19 -9.18 -11.80 -9.20
N LEU A 20 -8.13 -12.39 -9.77
CA LEU A 20 -6.84 -11.77 -9.97
C LEU A 20 -7.06 -10.69 -11.03
N MET A 21 -7.33 -9.47 -10.59
CA MET A 21 -7.28 -8.31 -11.47
C MET A 21 -5.88 -7.72 -11.35
N SER A 22 -4.94 -8.34 -12.05
CA SER A 22 -3.61 -7.77 -12.28
C SER A 22 -3.75 -6.58 -13.23
N TYR A 23 -3.56 -5.35 -12.74
CA TYR A 23 -3.53 -4.17 -13.59
C TYR A 23 -2.08 -3.89 -13.98
N SER A 24 -1.73 -4.26 -15.22
CA SER A 24 -0.47 -3.83 -15.81
C SER A 24 -0.57 -2.34 -16.20
N CYS A 25 0.47 -1.58 -15.90
CA CYS A 25 0.55 -0.18 -16.28
C CYS A 25 0.91 -0.06 -17.76
N SER A 26 -0.11 0.14 -18.58
CA SER A 26 -0.03 0.91 -19.81
C SER A 26 -0.49 2.34 -19.46
N PRO A 27 0.03 3.42 -20.07
CA PRO A 27 -0.39 4.80 -19.79
C PRO A 27 -1.89 5.10 -19.95
N ASN A 28 -2.71 4.09 -20.29
CA ASN A 28 -4.15 4.16 -20.49
C ASN A 28 -4.98 3.17 -19.63
N ASN A 29 -4.39 2.46 -18.65
CA ASN A 29 -5.17 1.46 -17.90
C ASN A 29 -5.92 2.13 -16.72
N LYS A 30 -7.23 2.39 -16.93
CA LYS A 30 -8.13 2.89 -15.88
C LYS A 30 -8.22 1.87 -14.75
N ILE A 31 -7.86 2.26 -13.54
CA ILE A 31 -8.23 1.49 -12.33
C ILE A 31 -9.75 1.53 -12.23
N PRO A 32 -10.46 0.39 -12.10
CA PRO A 32 -11.90 0.43 -11.93
C PRO A 32 -12.26 1.17 -10.63
N SER A 33 -13.20 2.10 -10.75
CA SER A 33 -13.62 3.07 -9.72
C SER A 33 -14.22 2.45 -8.44
N GLU A 34 -14.30 1.13 -8.36
CA GLU A 34 -14.89 0.38 -7.25
C GLU A 34 -13.88 0.01 -6.14
N ASN A 35 -12.57 0.11 -6.40
CA ASN A 35 -11.50 -0.21 -5.42
C ASN A 35 -10.72 1.03 -4.93
N ILE A 36 -11.05 2.22 -5.42
CA ILE A 36 -10.43 3.50 -5.09
C ILE A 36 -11.53 4.52 -4.81
N ASN A 37 -11.60 5.04 -3.59
CA ASN A 37 -12.43 6.20 -3.26
C ASN A 37 -11.61 7.49 -3.40
N ALA A 38 -11.19 7.85 -4.62
CA ALA A 38 -10.38 9.04 -4.87
C ALA A 38 -10.58 9.60 -6.28
N VAL A 39 -10.34 10.90 -6.44
CA VAL A 39 -10.22 11.55 -7.75
C VAL A 39 -8.87 11.16 -8.35
N LEU A 40 -8.90 10.33 -9.40
CA LEU A 40 -7.72 9.95 -10.18
C LEU A 40 -7.36 11.08 -11.15
N SER A 41 -6.19 11.68 -11.00
CA SER A 41 -5.63 12.65 -11.95
C SER A 41 -4.29 12.15 -12.48
N ILE A 42 -4.10 12.16 -13.80
CA ILE A 42 -2.83 11.83 -14.45
C ILE A 42 -2.11 13.17 -14.69
N LEU A 43 -1.11 13.48 -13.87
CA LEU A 43 -0.25 14.67 -14.01
C LEU A 43 1.21 14.19 -13.99
N GLU A 44 2.04 14.65 -14.92
CA GLU A 44 3.48 14.40 -14.87
C GLU A 44 4.10 15.22 -13.73
N ASP A 45 4.20 14.61 -12.57
CA ASP A 45 4.91 15.10 -11.40
C ASP A 45 5.96 14.03 -11.08
N ASP A 46 7.23 14.38 -11.31
CA ASP A 46 8.38 13.48 -11.16
C ASP A 46 9.30 14.03 -10.06
N VAL A 47 9.89 13.13 -9.29
CA VAL A 47 10.88 13.45 -8.26
C VAL A 47 12.29 13.60 -8.81
N SER A 48 12.51 13.33 -10.10
CA SER A 48 13.83 13.49 -10.72
C SER A 48 14.31 14.95 -10.61
N GLY A 49 15.45 15.14 -9.94
CA GLY A 49 16.02 16.47 -9.71
C GLY A 49 15.64 17.14 -8.39
N ILE A 50 14.77 16.55 -7.55
CA ILE A 50 14.56 17.04 -6.18
C ILE A 50 15.82 16.81 -5.34
N ALA A 51 16.34 17.88 -4.75
CA ALA A 51 17.38 17.82 -3.73
C ALA A 51 16.73 17.58 -2.36
N TRP A 52 16.70 16.32 -1.92
CA TRP A 52 16.09 15.94 -0.65
C TRP A 52 16.86 16.46 0.56
N SER A 53 16.15 17.04 1.53
CA SER A 53 16.69 17.52 2.81
C SER A 53 17.28 16.38 3.64
N ASN A 54 16.62 15.21 3.64
CA ASN A 54 17.08 13.98 4.26
C ASN A 54 17.10 12.83 3.26
N GLN A 55 18.06 11.91 3.40
CA GLN A 55 18.11 10.68 2.61
C GLN A 55 18.53 9.51 3.48
N SER A 56 17.71 8.47 3.62
CA SER A 56 18.02 7.34 4.48
C SER A 56 17.60 6.00 3.89
N THR A 57 18.38 4.97 4.16
CA THR A 57 18.02 3.57 3.85
C THR A 57 17.53 2.92 5.13
N VAL A 58 16.29 2.42 5.12
CA VAL A 58 15.60 1.81 6.25
C VAL A 58 15.46 0.31 6.03
N ASN A 59 15.92 -0.48 6.99
CA ASN A 59 15.74 -1.94 7.04
C ASN A 59 14.60 -2.28 8.00
N LEU A 60 13.49 -2.74 7.41
CA LEU A 60 12.26 -3.09 8.15
C LEU A 60 12.42 -4.33 9.02
N ASN A 61 13.33 -5.24 8.69
CA ASN A 61 13.56 -6.45 9.51
C ASN A 61 14.17 -6.12 10.87
N SER A 62 15.06 -5.12 10.90
CA SER A 62 15.80 -4.71 12.10
C SER A 62 15.31 -3.39 12.70
N LEU A 63 14.36 -2.71 12.06
CA LEU A 63 13.93 -1.34 12.40
C LEU A 63 15.14 -0.43 12.63
N SER A 64 16.01 -0.37 11.64
CA SER A 64 17.22 0.45 11.66
C SER A 64 17.38 1.22 10.36
N ALA A 65 18.16 2.30 10.42
CA ALA A 65 18.41 3.15 9.27
C ALA A 65 19.88 3.56 9.15
N SER A 66 20.33 3.91 7.94
CA SER A 66 21.67 4.46 7.71
C SER A 66 21.87 5.83 8.36
N ASN A 67 20.78 6.59 8.52
CA ASN A 67 20.66 7.73 9.41
C ASN A 67 19.21 7.83 9.91
N SER A 68 19.01 8.33 11.13
CA SER A 68 17.69 8.41 11.76
C SER A 68 17.10 9.83 11.76
N GLN A 69 17.67 10.77 10.98
CA GLN A 69 17.11 12.12 10.90
C GLN A 69 15.74 12.05 10.23
N GLY A 70 14.72 12.61 10.89
CA GLY A 70 13.34 12.54 10.43
C GLY A 70 12.69 11.16 10.54
N ILE A 71 13.27 10.23 11.31
CA ILE A 71 12.77 8.86 11.49
C ILE A 71 12.65 8.53 12.98
N GLU A 72 11.45 8.17 13.41
CA GLU A 72 11.22 7.56 14.72
C GLU A 72 10.86 6.08 14.56
N PHE A 73 11.61 5.22 15.26
CA PHE A 73 11.30 3.80 15.35
C PHE A 73 10.43 3.54 16.58
N THR A 74 9.32 2.85 16.39
CA THR A 74 8.37 2.51 17.47
C THR A 74 8.14 1.01 17.50
N SER A 75 7.47 0.52 18.55
CA SER A 75 6.99 -0.87 18.58
C SER A 75 5.98 -1.19 17.46
N SER A 76 5.42 -0.16 16.82
CA SER A 76 4.40 -0.25 15.78
C SER A 76 4.96 0.06 14.37
N GLY A 77 6.28 0.16 14.21
CA GLY A 77 6.94 0.36 12.91
C GLY A 77 7.75 1.64 12.84
N VAL A 78 7.59 2.39 11.75
CA VAL A 78 8.40 3.56 11.42
C VAL A 78 7.52 4.79 11.26
N VAL A 79 7.91 5.91 11.87
CA VAL A 79 7.27 7.21 11.68
C VAL A 79 8.25 8.16 11.00
N ILE A 80 7.86 8.74 9.87
CA ILE A 80 8.59 9.78 9.15
C ILE A 80 8.07 11.14 9.61
N THR A 81 8.95 11.95 10.19
CA THR A 81 8.62 13.24 10.82
C THR A 81 9.10 14.45 10.02
N ASP A 82 10.05 14.25 9.11
CA ASP A 82 10.66 15.33 8.31
C ASP A 82 10.51 15.04 6.82
N GLY A 83 10.67 16.08 6.00
CA GLY A 83 10.80 15.92 4.55
C GLY A 83 12.05 15.11 4.19
N GLY A 84 12.01 14.37 3.07
CA GLY A 84 13.15 13.57 2.64
C GLY A 84 12.82 12.38 1.75
N ASN A 85 13.86 11.66 1.36
CA ASN A 85 13.78 10.40 0.61
C ASN A 85 14.19 9.22 1.49
N TYR A 86 13.27 8.29 1.70
CA TYR A 86 13.44 7.15 2.59
C TYR A 86 13.31 5.86 1.78
N ILE A 87 14.39 5.08 1.70
CA ILE A 87 14.48 3.84 0.93
C ILE A 87 14.21 2.66 1.85
N PHE A 88 13.04 2.05 1.75
CA PHE A 88 12.62 0.92 2.58
C PHE A 88 12.92 -0.42 1.91
N SER A 89 13.42 -1.35 2.69
CA SER A 89 13.62 -2.75 2.29
C SER A 89 13.37 -3.70 3.45
N GLY A 90 13.12 -4.98 3.15
CA GLY A 90 12.87 -6.01 4.17
C GLY A 90 11.38 -6.15 4.51
N THR A 91 11.08 -6.74 5.67
CA THR A 91 9.72 -7.11 6.06
C THR A 91 9.35 -6.59 7.45
N LEU A 92 8.21 -5.91 7.55
CA LEU A 92 7.57 -5.49 8.80
C LEU A 92 6.23 -6.22 8.91
N LYS A 93 6.10 -7.18 9.84
CA LYS A 93 4.91 -8.06 9.91
C LYS A 93 3.77 -7.54 10.80
N ASN A 94 4.07 -6.60 11.68
CA ASN A 94 3.12 -6.07 12.65
C ASN A 94 3.40 -4.58 12.88
N GLY A 95 3.12 -3.78 11.86
CA GLY A 95 3.34 -2.35 11.97
C GLY A 95 3.09 -1.61 10.68
N SER A 96 3.28 -0.31 10.74
CA SER A 96 3.02 0.63 9.66
C SER A 96 4.25 1.44 9.32
N ILE A 97 4.30 1.96 8.09
CA ILE A 97 5.06 3.16 7.79
C ILE A 97 4.07 4.33 7.92
N THR A 98 4.31 5.20 8.90
CA THR A 98 3.50 6.40 9.13
C THR A 98 4.24 7.63 8.63
N VAL A 99 3.56 8.51 7.89
CA VAL A 99 4.08 9.83 7.50
C VAL A 99 3.29 10.91 8.25
N ASN A 100 4.01 11.76 8.98
CA ASN A 100 3.41 12.85 9.75
C ASN A 100 4.37 14.04 9.77
N THR A 101 4.35 14.81 8.70
CA THR A 101 5.15 16.03 8.51
C THR A 101 4.35 17.05 7.69
N ASP A 102 4.80 18.30 7.64
CA ASP A 102 4.23 19.33 6.73
C ASP A 102 5.05 19.45 5.43
N GLU A 103 6.09 18.62 5.26
CA GLU A 103 7.00 18.66 4.12
C GLU A 103 6.68 17.61 3.04
N VAL A 104 7.45 17.63 1.95
CA VAL A 104 7.37 16.63 0.87
C VAL A 104 8.22 15.41 1.24
N VAL A 105 7.64 14.22 1.07
CA VAL A 105 8.29 12.94 1.40
C VAL A 105 8.28 12.02 0.18
N ASN A 106 9.39 11.32 -0.06
CA ASN A 106 9.43 10.20 -0.99
C ASN A 106 9.74 8.90 -0.23
N LEU A 107 8.84 7.94 -0.35
CA LEU A 107 8.98 6.58 0.15
C LEU A 107 9.41 5.69 -1.02
N THR A 108 10.71 5.39 -1.10
CA THR A 108 11.24 4.49 -2.11
C THR A 108 11.14 3.04 -1.63
N LEU A 109 10.35 2.20 -2.30
CA LEU A 109 10.17 0.79 -1.93
C LEU A 109 11.09 -0.12 -2.75
N ASN A 110 11.94 -0.87 -2.05
CA ASN A 110 12.91 -1.80 -2.61
C ASN A 110 12.79 -3.17 -1.94
N LYS A 111 11.90 -4.02 -2.48
CA LYS A 111 11.57 -5.33 -1.88
C LYS A 111 11.06 -5.16 -0.44
N ALA A 112 10.22 -4.16 -0.23
CA ALA A 112 9.57 -3.89 1.03
C ALA A 112 8.27 -4.68 1.14
N SER A 113 8.04 -5.30 2.30
CA SER A 113 6.79 -6.00 2.62
C SER A 113 6.30 -5.56 3.99
N ILE A 114 5.14 -4.90 4.03
CA ILE A 114 4.57 -4.37 5.26
C ILE A 114 3.18 -4.98 5.48
N THR A 115 2.98 -5.51 6.68
CA THR A 115 1.70 -6.01 7.16
C THR A 115 1.36 -5.30 8.47
N ASN A 116 0.18 -4.70 8.52
CA ASN A 116 -0.37 -4.12 9.72
C ASN A 116 -1.71 -4.81 10.07
N PRO A 117 -1.73 -5.77 11.02
CA PRO A 117 -2.95 -6.49 11.39
C PRO A 117 -4.07 -5.62 11.97
N SER A 118 -3.76 -4.39 12.41
CA SER A 118 -4.71 -3.53 13.16
C SER A 118 -4.93 -2.16 12.52
N GLY A 119 -4.56 -2.00 11.25
CA GLY A 119 -4.67 -0.73 10.54
C GLY A 119 -4.03 -0.74 9.16
N PRO A 120 -3.81 0.44 8.55
CA PRO A 120 -3.10 0.56 7.27
C PRO A 120 -1.62 0.22 7.38
N ALA A 121 -1.09 -0.47 6.36
CA ALA A 121 0.34 -0.75 6.22
C ALA A 121 1.13 0.53 5.86
N LEU A 122 0.51 1.43 5.10
CA LEU A 122 1.01 2.78 4.84
C LEU A 122 -0.01 3.80 5.32
N TYR A 123 0.37 4.60 6.32
CA TYR A 123 -0.50 5.60 6.93
C TYR A 123 0.07 7.02 6.74
N ILE A 124 -0.49 7.77 5.79
CA ILE A 124 -0.10 9.17 5.57
C ILE A 124 -1.07 10.05 6.33
N LYS A 125 -0.71 10.36 7.57
CA LYS A 125 -1.49 11.22 8.46
C LYS A 125 -1.45 12.67 7.99
N ASN A 126 -0.25 13.14 7.63
CA ASN A 126 -0.01 14.48 7.11
C ASN A 126 1.28 14.52 6.28
N ALA A 127 1.26 15.26 5.18
CA ALA A 127 2.40 15.60 4.32
C ALA A 127 1.97 16.75 3.38
N ALA A 128 2.91 17.56 2.89
CA ALA A 128 2.60 18.43 1.75
C ALA A 128 2.26 17.57 0.52
N GLN A 129 3.06 16.52 0.30
CA GLN A 129 2.91 15.56 -0.78
C GLN A 129 3.73 14.30 -0.46
N THR A 130 3.18 13.13 -0.75
CA THR A 130 3.90 11.86 -0.62
C THR A 130 4.09 11.19 -1.97
N TYR A 131 5.34 10.93 -2.34
CA TYR A 131 5.67 10.05 -3.43
C TYR A 131 5.92 8.64 -2.91
N VAL A 132 5.46 7.63 -3.65
CA VAL A 132 5.79 6.22 -3.47
C VAL A 132 6.53 5.76 -4.73
N THR A 133 7.85 5.67 -4.62
CA THR A 133 8.73 5.31 -5.74
C THR A 133 9.07 3.83 -5.69
N LEU A 134 8.69 3.07 -6.72
CA LEU A 134 8.94 1.63 -6.82
C LEU A 134 10.21 1.38 -7.62
N ILE A 135 11.24 0.77 -7.00
CA ILE A 135 12.47 0.44 -7.71
C ILE A 135 12.18 -0.59 -8.81
N SER A 136 12.66 -0.32 -10.03
CA SER A 136 12.51 -1.21 -11.18
C SER A 136 12.94 -2.64 -10.89
N ASN A 137 12.20 -3.61 -11.43
CA ASN A 137 12.43 -5.05 -11.22
C ASN A 137 12.31 -5.50 -9.75
N THR A 138 11.62 -4.73 -8.90
CA THR A 138 11.26 -5.15 -7.55
C THR A 138 9.76 -5.35 -7.40
N LYS A 139 9.39 -6.17 -6.41
CA LYS A 139 8.00 -6.39 -6.01
C LYS A 139 7.87 -6.05 -4.53
N ASN A 140 6.86 -5.24 -4.22
CA ASN A 140 6.60 -4.71 -2.88
C ASN A 140 5.18 -5.10 -2.45
N PHE A 141 4.93 -5.18 -1.15
CA PHE A 141 3.65 -5.63 -0.61
C PHE A 141 3.19 -4.73 0.54
N LEU A 142 1.92 -4.32 0.50
CA LEU A 142 1.24 -3.61 1.58
C LEU A 142 -0.04 -4.36 1.92
N VAL A 143 -0.17 -4.79 3.18
CA VAL A 143 -1.28 -5.63 3.64
C VAL A 143 -1.87 -5.05 4.94
N ASP A 144 -3.16 -4.70 4.96
CA ASP A 144 -3.84 -4.39 6.23
C ASP A 144 -4.26 -5.65 6.99
N GLY A 145 -4.95 -5.47 8.10
CA GLY A 145 -5.65 -6.52 8.81
C GLY A 145 -7.13 -6.25 8.94
N LYS A 146 -7.84 -7.21 9.54
CA LYS A 146 -9.29 -7.15 9.72
C LYS A 146 -9.70 -6.21 10.87
N ASP A 147 -8.80 -6.01 11.83
CA ASP A 147 -9.11 -5.39 13.12
C ASP A 147 -8.72 -3.91 13.11
N HIS A 148 -9.35 -3.12 12.23
CA HIS A 148 -9.13 -1.67 12.21
C HIS A 148 -9.64 -1.04 13.50
N SER A 149 -8.72 -0.51 14.30
CA SER A 149 -9.05 0.24 15.52
C SER A 149 -9.83 1.52 15.24
N ASN A 150 -9.68 2.08 14.04
CA ASN A 150 -10.46 3.22 13.54
C ASN A 150 -11.00 2.92 12.12
N PRO A 151 -12.32 2.76 11.94
CA PRO A 151 -12.91 2.46 10.64
C PRO A 151 -12.75 3.59 9.62
N GLU A 152 -12.57 4.84 10.06
CA GLU A 152 -12.34 5.99 9.16
C GLU A 152 -10.99 5.88 8.41
N THR A 153 -10.04 5.13 8.99
CA THR A 153 -8.71 4.90 8.40
C THR A 153 -8.58 3.54 7.70
N ALA A 154 -9.72 2.90 7.41
CA ALA A 154 -9.77 1.57 6.84
C ALA A 154 -9.12 1.48 5.44
N GLY A 155 -8.34 0.41 5.24
CA GLY A 155 -7.64 0.10 3.99
C GLY A 155 -6.16 -0.25 4.19
N ALA A 156 -5.52 -0.81 3.17
CA ALA A 156 -4.09 -1.12 3.18
C ALA A 156 -3.20 0.12 3.09
N ILE A 157 -3.69 1.15 2.40
CA ILE A 157 -3.12 2.49 2.39
C ILE A 157 -4.21 3.46 2.83
N TYR A 158 -3.86 4.34 3.75
CA TYR A 158 -4.69 5.51 4.08
C TYR A 158 -3.89 6.80 3.88
N THR A 159 -4.50 7.82 3.29
CA THR A 159 -3.88 9.14 3.16
C THR A 159 -4.83 10.32 3.33
N ASN A 160 -4.34 11.36 4.01
CA ASN A 160 -4.95 12.71 4.04
C ASN A 160 -4.21 13.72 3.15
N ALA A 161 -3.13 13.30 2.51
CA ALA A 161 -2.30 14.14 1.64
C ALA A 161 -2.22 13.57 0.21
N PRO A 162 -1.90 14.40 -0.81
CA PRO A 162 -1.70 13.91 -2.16
C PRO A 162 -0.67 12.78 -2.19
N ILE A 163 -1.00 11.67 -2.84
CA ILE A 163 -0.11 10.52 -2.99
C ILE A 163 0.15 10.24 -4.47
N ILE A 164 1.42 10.06 -4.81
CA ILE A 164 1.87 9.84 -6.19
C ILE A 164 2.64 8.54 -6.24
N PHE A 165 2.14 7.56 -6.99
CA PHE A 165 2.87 6.32 -7.23
C PHE A 165 3.67 6.41 -8.51
N GLN A 166 4.95 6.04 -8.45
CA GLN A 166 5.83 6.13 -9.61
C GLN A 166 6.96 5.09 -9.62
N GLY A 167 7.67 5.00 -10.75
CA GLY A 167 8.83 4.12 -10.92
C GLY A 167 8.49 2.73 -11.48
N GLY A 168 9.48 2.06 -12.08
CA GLY A 168 9.29 0.85 -12.87
C GLY A 168 9.12 -0.46 -12.08
N GLY A 169 8.94 -0.39 -10.75
CA GLY A 169 8.67 -1.55 -9.91
C GLY A 169 7.20 -1.95 -9.86
N SER A 170 6.89 -2.94 -9.03
CA SER A 170 5.52 -3.37 -8.76
C SER A 170 5.18 -3.28 -7.27
N LEU A 171 3.93 -2.96 -6.97
CA LEU A 171 3.38 -2.95 -5.62
C LEU A 171 2.02 -3.66 -5.60
N ASP A 172 1.95 -4.70 -4.77
CA ASP A 172 0.73 -5.43 -4.46
C ASP A 172 0.12 -4.86 -3.17
N ILE A 173 -1.10 -4.36 -3.28
CA ILE A 173 -1.87 -3.79 -2.16
C ILE A 173 -2.99 -4.78 -1.85
N THR A 174 -2.97 -5.39 -0.67
CA THR A 174 -3.99 -6.34 -0.23
C THR A 174 -4.77 -5.75 0.93
N SER A 175 -6.06 -5.46 0.72
CA SER A 175 -6.96 -5.12 1.83
C SER A 175 -7.89 -6.28 2.16
N ILE A 176 -7.86 -6.68 3.42
CA ILE A 176 -8.65 -7.74 4.04
C ILE A 176 -9.96 -7.18 4.61
N SER A 177 -10.01 -5.88 4.92
CA SER A 177 -11.08 -5.25 5.66
C SER A 177 -12.05 -4.43 4.81
N PHE A 178 -11.55 -3.64 3.85
CA PHE A 178 -12.28 -2.62 3.11
C PHE A 178 -11.60 -2.35 1.74
N ASN A 179 -11.65 -1.11 1.25
CA ASN A 179 -10.99 -0.68 0.01
C ASN A 179 -9.46 -0.80 0.13
N GLY A 180 -8.78 -1.08 -0.98
CA GLY A 180 -7.32 -1.15 -1.01
C GLY A 180 -6.63 0.15 -0.58
N ILE A 181 -7.14 1.30 -1.07
CA ILE A 181 -6.64 2.64 -0.74
C ILE A 181 -7.82 3.52 -0.32
N SER A 182 -7.72 4.10 0.87
CA SER A 182 -8.64 5.14 1.37
C SER A 182 -7.93 6.49 1.36
N SER A 183 -8.52 7.49 0.71
CA SER A 183 -7.87 8.78 0.50
C SER A 183 -8.85 9.94 0.65
N HIS A 184 -8.43 10.98 1.36
CA HIS A 184 -9.10 12.28 1.40
C HIS A 184 -8.43 13.33 0.49
N ALA A 185 -7.45 12.90 -0.30
CA ALA A 185 -6.68 13.74 -1.22
C ALA A 185 -6.51 13.08 -2.61
N PRO A 186 -5.97 13.79 -3.61
CA PRO A 186 -5.73 13.22 -4.94
C PRO A 186 -4.76 12.03 -4.91
N ILE A 187 -5.05 11.03 -5.75
CA ILE A 187 -4.13 9.93 -6.06
C ILE A 187 -3.67 10.09 -7.50
N ILE A 188 -2.35 10.14 -7.70
CA ILE A 188 -1.71 10.29 -9.01
C ILE A 188 -0.86 9.06 -9.31
N MET A 189 -0.82 8.68 -10.58
CA MET A 189 -0.20 7.46 -11.08
C MET A 189 0.76 7.78 -12.24
N ASN A 190 2.06 7.65 -12.01
CA ASN A 190 3.11 8.03 -12.96
C ASN A 190 4.06 6.87 -13.27
N ASN A 191 3.80 6.15 -14.37
CA ASN A 191 4.70 5.11 -14.89
C ASN A 191 5.06 4.01 -13.85
N CYS A 192 4.06 3.46 -13.15
CA CYS A 192 4.25 2.40 -12.15
C CYS A 192 3.19 1.30 -12.24
N ALA A 193 3.56 0.06 -11.90
CA ALA A 193 2.62 -1.08 -11.89
C ALA A 193 2.04 -1.30 -10.48
N LEU A 194 0.74 -1.10 -10.32
CA LEU A 194 0.01 -1.39 -9.08
C LEU A 194 -1.01 -2.50 -9.28
N THR A 195 -0.99 -3.49 -8.39
CA THR A 195 -2.06 -4.48 -8.27
C THR A 195 -2.77 -4.28 -6.95
N ILE A 196 -4.09 -4.08 -6.98
CA ILE A 196 -4.91 -3.89 -5.78
C ILE A 196 -5.86 -5.08 -5.65
N ASN A 197 -5.67 -5.86 -4.58
CA ASN A 197 -6.50 -6.98 -4.19
C ASN A 197 -7.28 -6.57 -2.93
N GLY A 198 -8.45 -5.97 -3.10
CA GLY A 198 -9.36 -5.64 -1.99
C GLY A 198 -10.48 -6.67 -1.85
N VAL A 199 -11.00 -6.83 -0.64
CA VAL A 199 -12.32 -7.45 -0.44
C VAL A 199 -13.36 -6.35 -0.61
N THR A 200 -14.01 -6.29 -1.76
CA THR A 200 -15.18 -5.41 -1.96
C THR A 200 -16.39 -6.06 -1.28
N THR A 201 -16.62 -5.75 0.00
CA THR A 201 -17.96 -5.94 0.57
C THR A 201 -18.84 -4.84 -0.01
N GLN A 202 -19.58 -5.14 -1.07
CA GLN A 202 -20.79 -4.37 -1.37
C GLN A 202 -21.61 -4.39 -0.08
N LYS A 203 -21.76 -3.24 0.56
CA LYS A 203 -22.82 -3.04 1.54
C LYS A 203 -24.12 -3.21 0.73
N GLU A 204 -24.73 -4.39 0.80
CA GLU A 204 -26.16 -4.51 0.47
C GLU A 204 -26.84 -3.44 1.32
N LEU A 205 -27.33 -2.40 0.65
CA LEU A 205 -28.27 -1.48 1.26
C LEU A 205 -29.58 -2.25 1.34
N ASP A 206 -30.07 -2.42 2.57
CA ASP A 206 -31.34 -3.08 2.92
C ASP A 206 -32.53 -2.61 2.05
#